data_AF-A0A6B0T4G3-F1
#
_entry.id   AF-A0A6B0T4G3-F1
#
_cell.length_a   1.000
_cell.length_b   1.000
_cell.length_c   1.000
_cell.angle_alpha   90.00
_cell.angle_beta   90.00
_cell.angle_gamma   90.00
#
_symmetry.space_group_name_H-M   'P 1'
#
loop_
_entity.id
_entity.type
_entity.pdbx_description
1 polymer ?
#
loop_
_entity_poly.entity_id
_entity_poly.type
_entity_poly.pdbx_seq_one_letter_code
_entity_poly.pdbx_strand_id
1 'polypeptide(L)' 'MSERTDPVAGASATERQSSSDGTLDATGTYETAEGVVLYDTERPLAWLQSDRAFEIGEMR' A
#
# COMPACT_ATOMS: atom_id res chain seq x y z
N MET A 1 -24.22 -29.91 -15.79
CA MET A 1 -23.03 -29.42 -15.08
C MET A 1 -23.40 -28.10 -14.48
N SER A 2 -23.57 -28.03 -13.15
CA SER A 2 -23.96 -26.80 -12.46
C SER A 2 -22.69 -26.16 -11.92
N GLU A 3 -22.24 -25.07 -12.53
CA GLU A 3 -21.15 -24.26 -12.01
C GLU A 3 -21.69 -23.48 -10.81
N ARG A 4 -21.28 -23.91 -9.61
CA ARG A 4 -21.52 -23.20 -8.36
C ARG A 4 -20.46 -22.10 -8.29
N THR A 5 -20.86 -20.87 -8.60
CA THR A 5 -20.01 -19.70 -8.37
C THR A 5 -19.95 -19.46 -6.87
N ASP A 6 -18.88 -19.91 -6.23
CA ASP A 6 -18.59 -19.54 -4.85
C ASP A 6 -18.29 -18.03 -4.80
N PRO A 7 -18.94 -17.26 -3.92
CA PRO A 7 -18.51 -15.89 -3.66
C PRO A 7 -17.11 -15.96 -3.03
N VAL A 8 -16.14 -15.29 -3.66
CA VAL A 8 -14.78 -15.13 -3.12
C VAL A 8 -14.86 -14.51 -1.72
N ALA A 9 -14.80 -15.38 -0.71
CA ALA A 9 -14.67 -15.00 0.67
C ALA A 9 -13.25 -14.47 0.89
N GLY A 10 -13.14 -13.24 1.41
CA GLY A 10 -11.89 -12.78 2.03
C GLY A 10 -11.25 -11.54 1.41
N ALA A 11 -12.00 -10.48 1.14
CA ALA A 11 -11.46 -9.13 1.30
C ALA A 11 -11.66 -8.70 2.76
N SER A 12 -11.13 -9.47 3.71
CA SER A 12 -10.82 -8.89 5.02
C SER A 12 -9.70 -7.92 4.76
N ALA A 13 -10.03 -6.63 4.65
CA ALA A 13 -9.06 -5.58 4.86
C ALA A 13 -8.52 -5.80 6.29
N THR A 14 -7.43 -6.54 6.40
CA THR A 14 -6.66 -6.61 7.64
C THR A 14 -6.12 -5.20 7.84
N GLU A 15 -6.86 -4.42 8.63
CA GLU A 15 -6.35 -3.22 9.27
C GLU A 15 -5.23 -3.67 10.21
N ARG A 16 -4.01 -3.80 9.66
CA ARG A 16 -2.81 -3.87 10.48
C ARG A 16 -2.71 -2.51 11.15
N GLN A 17 -3.18 -2.41 12.40
CA GLN A 17 -2.79 -1.32 13.30
C GLN A 17 -1.27 -1.36 13.42
N SER A 18 -0.63 -0.45 12.70
CA SER A 18 0.82 -0.27 12.64
C SER A 18 1.34 0.22 13.99
N SER A 19 1.96 -0.67 14.75
CA SER A 19 2.85 -0.28 15.84
C SER A 19 3.99 0.55 15.25
N SER A 20 4.12 1.80 15.68
CA SER A 20 4.86 2.88 15.00
C SER A 20 6.36 2.69 14.76
N ASP A 21 6.97 1.56 15.11
CA ASP A 21 8.43 1.37 15.05
C ASP A 21 8.94 0.46 13.91
N GLY A 22 8.06 -0.19 13.12
CA GLY A 22 8.52 -1.11 12.06
C GLY A 22 7.72 -1.07 10.75
N THR A 23 6.65 -0.28 10.68
CA THR A 23 5.82 -0.21 9.44
C THR A 23 6.40 0.72 8.38
N LEU A 24 7.24 1.68 8.77
CA LEU A 24 7.95 2.54 7.81
C LEU A 24 8.99 1.75 7.01
N ASP A 25 9.72 0.84 7.65
CA ASP A 25 10.70 -0.04 6.96
C ASP A 25 10.05 -0.95 5.92
N ALA A 26 8.77 -1.32 6.11
CA ALA A 26 8.02 -2.12 5.17
C ALA A 26 7.47 -1.31 3.99
N THR A 27 7.56 0.02 3.98
CA THR A 27 7.04 0.89 2.91
C THR A 27 8.17 1.43 2.06
N GLY A 28 8.12 1.19 0.76
CA GLY A 28 9.06 1.72 -0.23
C GLY A 28 8.42 2.78 -1.11
N THR A 29 9.26 3.62 -1.73
CA THR A 29 8.83 4.68 -2.63
C THR A 29 9.77 4.80 -3.84
N TYR A 30 9.22 5.06 -5.03
CA TYR A 30 10.00 5.45 -6.21
C TYR A 30 9.27 6.49 -7.07
N GLU A 31 10.05 7.26 -7.83
CA GLU A 31 9.55 8.29 -8.73
C GLU A 31 9.33 7.76 -10.15
N THR A 32 8.29 8.26 -10.82
CA THR A 32 7.99 7.99 -12.23
C THR A 32 7.77 9.30 -12.97
N ALA A 33 7.65 9.24 -14.31
CA ALA A 33 7.30 10.41 -15.11
C ALA A 33 5.89 10.96 -14.77
N GLU A 34 5.04 10.15 -14.15
CA GLU A 34 3.64 10.45 -13.85
C GLU A 34 3.42 10.83 -12.37
N GLY A 35 4.41 10.62 -11.49
CA GLY A 35 4.31 10.97 -10.08
C GLY A 35 5.14 10.06 -9.18
N VAL A 36 4.58 9.74 -8.00
CA VAL A 36 5.22 8.88 -6.99
C VAL A 36 4.43 7.60 -6.79
N VAL A 37 5.12 6.49 -6.59
CA VAL A 37 4.51 5.20 -6.19
C VAL A 37 4.98 4.83 -4.80
N LEU A 38 4.02 4.57 -3.92
CA LEU A 38 4.23 3.98 -2.60
C LEU A 38 3.82 2.51 -2.64
N TYR A 39 4.61 1.63 -2.06
CA TYR A 39 4.34 0.20 -2.08
C TYR A 39 4.74 -0.49 -0.77
N ASP A 40 4.04 -1.55 -0.42
CA ASP A 40 4.42 -2.47 0.66
C ASP A 40 5.49 -3.44 0.12
N THR A 41 6.69 -3.38 0.69
CA THR A 41 7.85 -4.22 0.31
C THR A 41 7.63 -5.70 0.59
N GLU A 42 6.76 -6.04 1.54
CA GLU A 42 6.39 -7.42 1.88
C GLU A 42 5.20 -7.91 1.05
N ARG A 43 4.42 -6.98 0.47
CA ARG A 43 3.23 -7.27 -0.34
C ARG A 43 3.24 -6.46 -1.64
N PRO A 44 3.94 -6.93 -2.69
CA PRO A 44 4.17 -6.17 -3.93
C PRO A 44 2.91 -5.73 -4.70
N LEU A 45 1.77 -6.39 -4.46
CA LEU A 45 0.49 -6.05 -5.07
C LEU A 45 -0.27 -4.94 -4.33
N ALA A 46 0.20 -4.53 -3.15
CA ALA A 46 -0.35 -3.42 -2.39
C ALA A 46 0.46 -2.15 -2.67
N TRP A 47 -0.02 -1.35 -3.61
CA TRP A 47 0.61 -0.11 -4.02
C TRP A 47 -0.42 1.00 -4.28
N LEU A 48 0.03 2.24 -4.20
CA LEU A 48 -0.73 3.45 -4.51
C LEU A 48 0.15 4.38 -5.34
N GLN A 49 -0.40 4.89 -6.45
CA GLN A 49 0.23 5.95 -7.24
C GLN A 49 -0.43 7.30 -6.90
N SER A 50 0.37 8.34 -6.83
CA SER A 50 -0.10 9.72 -6.64
C SER A 50 0.61 10.64 -7.61
N ASP A 51 -0.14 11.54 -8.26
CA ASP A 51 0.40 12.56 -9.17
C ASP A 51 1.20 13.64 -8.42
N ARG A 52 1.12 13.69 -7.09
CA ARG A 52 1.78 14.69 -6.24
C ARG A 52 2.36 14.07 -4.98
N ALA A 53 3.57 14.50 -4.63
CA ALA A 53 4.24 14.21 -3.37
C ALA A 53 4.73 15.53 -2.75
N PHE A 54 4.78 15.58 -1.43
CA PHE A 54 5.33 16.72 -0.70
C PHE A 54 6.41 16.22 0.25
N GLU A 55 7.60 16.84 0.20
CA GLU A 55 8.62 16.63 1.21
C GLU A 55 8.17 17.27 2.52
N ILE A 56 8.12 16.48 3.59
CA ILE A 56 7.88 17.00 4.92
C ILE A 56 9.22 17.42 5.52
N GLY A 57 9.41 18.74 5.62
CA GLY A 57 10.56 19.34 6.34
C GLY A 57 10.36 19.35 7.86
N GLU A 58 11.40 19.74 8.60
CA GLU A 58 11.34 19.92 10.06
C GLU A 58 10.24 20.93 10.42
N MET A 59 9.23 20.47 11.14
CA MET A 59 8.17 21.31 11.67
C MET A 59 8.68 21.97 12.95
N ARG A 60 9.04 23.26 12.84
CA ARG A 60 9.53 24.10 13.94
C ARG A 60 8.51 24.30 15.05
#